data_AF-N0B6E7-F1
#
_entry.id   AF-N0B6E7-F1
#
_cell.length_a   1.000
_cell.length_b   1.000
_cell.length_c   1.000
_cell.angle_alpha   90.00
_cell.angle_beta   90.00
_cell.angle_gamma   90.00
#
_symmetry.space_group_name_H-M   'P 1'
#
loop_
_entity.id
_entity.type
_entity.pdbx_description
1 polymer ?
#
loop_
_entity_poly.entity_id
_entity_poly.type
_entity_poly.pdbx_seq_one_letter_code
_entity_poly.pdbx_strand_id
1 'polypeptide(L)'
;MGNLGAWLWKKFTEATVNLIITSGITSFAITLWAATRSSAPDMTSLGWLIVGVLLAFAIVILFGLAGWARQKWGRTNAPPSTAAAATPLATMLRIQTYSDARLPTRRQQENIWRWYTLSNRIRGRDANGTETDIAIQFFVFLVFETPVAVGQVLVSSPDMQLPSHEVKDSGPRHAIIVFNGGVSAGEIEVRVAPP
;
A
#
# COMPACT_ATOMS: atom_id res chain seq x y z
N MET A 1 -13.54 -7.04 -4.46
CA MET A 1 -13.76 -7.13 -2.99
C MET A 1 -12.82 -8.16 -2.34
N GLY A 2 -11.53 -8.20 -2.70
CA GLY A 2 -10.58 -9.20 -2.19
C GLY A 2 -9.53 -8.59 -1.28
N ASN A 3 -9.14 -9.31 -0.22
CA ASN A 3 -8.02 -9.07 0.70
C ASN A 3 -8.15 -8.13 1.90
N LEU A 4 -9.34 -7.61 2.23
CA LEU A 4 -9.49 -6.93 3.52
C LEU A 4 -9.18 -7.86 4.71
N GLY A 5 -9.63 -9.12 4.65
CA GLY A 5 -9.36 -10.12 5.69
C GLY A 5 -7.87 -10.50 5.81
N ALA A 6 -7.18 -10.72 4.69
CA ALA A 6 -5.75 -11.04 4.70
C ALA A 6 -4.90 -9.87 5.20
N TRP A 7 -5.28 -8.63 4.84
CA TRP A 7 -4.62 -7.43 5.34
C TRP A 7 -4.83 -7.22 6.84
N LEU A 8 -6.06 -7.40 7.33
CA LEU A 8 -6.38 -7.34 8.76
C LEU A 8 -5.65 -8.42 9.55
N TRP A 9 -5.60 -9.66 9.03
CA TRP A 9 -4.91 -10.77 9.68
C TRP A 9 -3.41 -10.50 9.80
N LYS A 10 -2.77 -10.00 8.73
CA LYS A 10 -1.35 -9.61 8.74
C LYS A 10 -1.07 -8.52 9.77
N LYS A 11 -1.93 -7.50 9.85
CA LYS A 11 -1.79 -6.41 10.83
C LYS A 11 -1.98 -6.89 12.27
N PHE A 12 -2.92 -7.82 12.49
CA PHE A 12 -3.08 -8.46 13.78
C PHE A 12 -1.85 -9.28 14.16
N THR A 13 -1.30 -10.09 13.25
CA THR A 13 -0.09 -10.89 13.53
C THR A 13 1.13 -10.01 13.82
N GLU A 14 1.36 -8.95 13.04
CA GLU A 14 2.43 -7.97 13.29
C GLU A 14 2.29 -7.33 14.68
N ALA A 15 1.07 -6.97 15.08
CA ALA A 15 0.79 -6.39 16.39
C ALA A 15 1.01 -7.39 17.53
N THR A 16 0.56 -8.64 17.38
CA THR A 16 0.74 -9.70 18.39
C THR A 16 2.21 -10.06 18.57
N VAL A 17 2.98 -10.17 17.48
CA VAL A 17 4.42 -10.48 17.56
C VAL A 17 5.17 -9.34 18.26
N ASN A 18 4.89 -8.08 17.91
CA ASN A 18 5.49 -6.95 18.59
C ASN A 18 5.15 -6.90 20.08
N LEU A 19 3.90 -7.24 20.45
CA LEU A 19 3.48 -7.33 21.84
C LEU A 19 4.26 -8.40 22.62
N ILE A 20 4.45 -9.59 22.05
CA ILE A 20 5.20 -10.69 22.69
C ILE A 20 6.68 -10.32 22.85
N ILE A 21 7.29 -9.71 21.83
CA ILE A 21 8.70 -9.30 21.89
C ILE A 21 8.89 -8.21 22.94
N THR A 22 8.03 -7.18 22.94
CA THR A 22 8.15 -6.07 23.89
C THR A 22 7.88 -6.49 25.33
N SER A 23 6.91 -7.36 25.58
CA SER A 23 6.67 -7.90 26.92
C SER A 23 7.81 -8.80 27.41
N GLY A 24 8.37 -9.62 26.51
CA GLY A 24 9.54 -10.46 26.83
C GLY A 24 10.77 -9.62 27.21
N ILE A 25 11.05 -8.55 26.46
CA ILE A 25 12.19 -7.65 26.73
C ILE A 25 11.99 -6.90 28.06
N THR A 26 10.78 -6.39 28.35
CA THR A 26 10.53 -5.67 29.60
C THR A 26 10.59 -6.57 30.82
N SER A 27 10.00 -7.78 30.73
CA SER A 27 10.13 -8.78 31.80
C SER A 27 11.60 -9.15 32.05
N PHE A 28 12.38 -9.41 31.00
CA PHE A 28 13.80 -9.72 31.14
C PHE A 28 14.60 -8.56 31.75
N ALA A 29 14.35 -7.32 31.33
CA ALA A 29 15.02 -6.14 31.87
C ALA A 29 14.69 -5.91 33.35
N ILE A 30 13.44 -6.15 33.78
CA ILE A 30 13.03 -6.05 35.19
C ILE A 30 13.70 -7.13 36.02
N THR A 31 13.74 -8.37 35.55
CA THR A 31 14.43 -9.48 36.23
C THR A 31 15.94 -9.21 36.35
N LEU A 32 16.57 -8.71 35.29
CA LEU A 32 17.99 -8.36 35.30
C LEU A 32 18.28 -7.21 36.27
N TRP A 33 17.45 -6.16 36.28
CA TRP A 33 17.58 -5.06 37.23
C TRP A 33 17.41 -5.53 38.68
N ALA A 34 16.40 -6.36 38.96
CA ALA A 34 16.16 -6.91 40.29
C ALA A 34 17.34 -7.76 40.78
N ALA A 35 17.95 -8.55 39.89
CA ALA A 35 19.13 -9.36 40.21
C ALA A 35 20.38 -8.52 40.57
N THR A 36 20.46 -7.26 40.11
CA THR A 36 21.61 -6.37 40.39
C THR A 36 21.51 -5.58 41.69
N ARG A 37 20.40 -5.65 42.44
CA ARG A 37 20.22 -4.89 43.69
C ARG A 37 20.01 -5.80 44.90
N SER A 38 20.94 -5.74 45.85
CA SER A 38 20.90 -6.51 47.12
C SER A 38 19.75 -6.12 48.06
N SER A 39 19.11 -4.97 47.84
CA SER A 39 17.97 -4.46 48.61
C SER A 39 16.63 -4.54 47.85
N ALA A 40 16.57 -5.29 46.76
CA ALA A 40 15.33 -5.47 46.02
C ALA A 40 14.33 -6.31 46.84
N PRO A 41 13.04 -5.91 46.91
CA PRO A 41 12.00 -6.77 47.48
C PRO A 41 11.90 -8.06 46.67
N ASP A 42 11.47 -9.16 47.29
CA ASP A 42 11.31 -10.45 46.62
C ASP A 42 10.19 -10.38 45.56
N MET A 43 10.62 -10.03 44.34
CA MET A 43 9.77 -9.87 43.16
C MET A 43 9.28 -11.19 42.59
N THR A 44 9.70 -12.33 43.15
CA THR A 44 9.20 -13.66 42.77
C THR A 44 7.89 -14.02 43.46
N SER A 45 7.50 -13.26 44.49
CA SER A 45 6.21 -13.42 45.13
C SER A 45 5.04 -13.17 44.16
N LEU A 46 3.98 -13.96 44.32
CA LEU A 46 2.77 -13.91 43.48
C LEU A 46 2.21 -12.46 43.36
N GLY A 47 2.32 -11.66 44.43
CA GLY A 47 1.85 -10.27 44.44
C GLY A 47 2.55 -9.38 43.41
N TRP A 48 3.88 -9.48 43.30
CA TRP A 48 4.65 -8.68 42.34
C TRP A 48 4.42 -9.13 40.89
N LEU A 49 4.21 -10.43 40.66
CA LEU A 49 3.82 -10.95 39.34
C LEU A 49 2.46 -10.39 38.89
N ILE A 50 1.46 -10.34 39.78
CA ILE A 50 0.15 -9.76 39.48
C ILE A 50 0.29 -8.27 39.13
N VAL A 51 1.08 -7.52 39.91
CA VAL A 51 1.34 -6.09 39.63
C VAL A 51 2.01 -5.91 38.27
N GLY A 52 3.01 -6.73 37.94
CA GLY A 52 3.71 -6.67 36.66
C GLY A 52 2.78 -6.92 35.46
N VAL A 53 1.91 -7.93 35.53
CA VAL A 53 0.94 -8.23 34.47
C VAL A 53 -0.07 -7.09 34.29
N LEU A 54 -0.63 -6.56 35.38
CA LEU A 54 -1.57 -5.44 35.31
C LEU A 54 -0.93 -4.19 34.69
N LEU A 55 0.33 -3.91 35.03
CA LEU A 55 1.06 -2.76 34.49
C LEU A 55 1.35 -2.92 32.99
N ALA A 56 1.71 -4.13 32.54
CA ALA A 56 1.88 -4.43 31.12
C ALA A 56 0.57 -4.23 30.34
N PHE A 57 -0.56 -4.71 30.85
CA PHE A 57 -1.88 -4.48 30.22
C PHE A 57 -2.25 -3.00 30.17
N ALA A 58 -2.00 -2.24 31.24
CA ALA A 58 -2.26 -0.80 31.27
C ALA A 58 -1.45 -0.05 30.20
N ILE A 59 -0.18 -0.42 29.99
CA ILE A 59 0.67 0.16 28.93
C ILE A 59 0.08 -0.11 27.55
N VAL A 60 -0.34 -1.35 27.26
CA VAL A 60 -0.93 -1.72 25.96
C VAL A 60 -2.21 -0.93 25.70
N ILE A 61 -3.08 -0.78 26.71
CA ILE A 61 -4.31 0.01 26.60
C ILE A 61 -3.99 1.49 26.33
N LEU A 62 -3.02 2.08 27.05
CA LEU A 62 -2.61 3.47 26.84
C LEU A 62 -2.08 3.70 25.43
N PHE A 63 -1.21 2.81 24.90
CA PHE A 63 -0.72 2.92 23.53
C PHE A 63 -1.82 2.72 22.48
N GLY A 64 -2.74 1.78 22.71
CA GLY A 64 -3.90 1.57 21.85
C GLY A 64 -4.80 2.80 21.78
N LEU A 65 -5.11 3.41 22.94
CA LEU A 65 -5.90 4.63 23.04
C LEU A 65 -5.18 5.83 22.41
N ALA A 66 -3.88 5.99 22.65
CA ALA A 66 -3.08 7.07 22.04
C ALA A 66 -3.02 6.93 20.51
N GLY A 67 -2.85 5.71 19.98
CA GLY A 67 -2.89 5.43 18.55
C GLY A 67 -4.26 5.75 17.94
N TRP A 68 -5.33 5.32 18.60
CA TRP A 68 -6.71 5.62 18.18
C TRP A 68 -7.03 7.11 18.20
N ALA A 69 -6.65 7.82 19.27
CA ALA A 69 -6.83 9.27 19.41
C ALA A 69 -6.06 10.04 18.31
N ARG A 70 -4.80 9.67 18.05
CA ARG A 70 -3.99 10.27 16.99
C ARG A 70 -4.61 10.05 15.61
N GLN A 71 -5.15 8.87 15.34
CA GLN A 71 -5.83 8.58 14.08
C GLN A 71 -7.12 9.41 13.92
N LYS A 72 -7.91 9.56 14.99
CA LYS A 72 -9.12 10.39 14.96
C LYS A 72 -8.79 11.88 14.79
N TRP A 73 -7.83 12.41 15.55
CA TRP A 73 -7.47 13.83 15.52
C TRP A 73 -6.72 14.23 14.24
N GLY A 74 -5.92 13.34 13.66
CA GLY A 74 -5.27 13.58 12.37
C GLY A 74 -6.26 13.73 11.20
N ARG A 75 -7.49 13.21 11.33
CA ARG A 75 -8.54 13.34 10.31
C ARG A 75 -9.32 14.65 10.42
N THR A 76 -9.47 15.22 11.62
CA THR A 76 -10.28 16.44 11.84
C THR A 76 -9.50 17.72 11.64
N ASN A 77 -8.17 17.68 11.79
CA ASN A 77 -7.30 18.85 11.61
C ASN A 77 -6.57 18.84 10.26
N ALA A 78 -7.00 18.02 9.31
CA ALA A 78 -6.60 18.24 7.93
C ALA A 78 -7.04 19.68 7.59
N PRO A 79 -6.12 20.59 7.23
CA PRO A 79 -6.50 21.95 6.89
C PRO A 79 -7.63 21.88 5.87
N PRO A 80 -8.70 22.68 6.04
CA PRO A 80 -9.79 22.69 5.07
C PRO A 80 -9.13 22.88 3.72
N SER A 81 -9.25 21.86 2.86
CA SER A 81 -8.70 21.90 1.51
C SER A 81 -9.23 23.18 0.92
N THR A 82 -8.38 24.20 0.84
CA THR A 82 -8.68 25.46 0.19
C THR A 82 -8.56 25.16 -1.31
N ALA A 83 -9.34 24.19 -1.75
CA ALA A 83 -9.69 23.99 -3.14
C ALA A 83 -10.58 25.18 -3.50
N ALA A 84 -9.94 26.34 -3.65
CA ALA A 84 -10.34 27.26 -4.70
C ALA A 84 -10.61 26.37 -5.91
N ALA A 85 -11.86 26.32 -6.37
CA ALA A 85 -12.35 25.38 -7.36
C ALA A 85 -11.33 25.31 -8.51
N ALA A 86 -10.43 24.33 -8.44
CA ALA A 86 -9.36 24.19 -9.39
C ALA A 86 -10.09 23.85 -10.67
N THR A 87 -9.98 24.74 -11.67
CA THR A 87 -10.51 24.49 -13.00
C THR A 87 -10.18 23.05 -13.36
N PRO A 88 -11.17 22.22 -13.74
CA PRO A 88 -10.96 20.80 -13.95
C PRO A 88 -9.77 20.60 -14.89
N LEU A 89 -8.63 20.19 -14.32
CA LEU A 89 -7.38 20.14 -15.03
C LEU A 89 -7.35 18.81 -15.79
N ALA A 90 -7.39 18.89 -17.12
CA ALA A 90 -7.29 17.72 -17.97
C ALA A 90 -6.02 16.94 -17.61
N THR A 91 -6.20 15.68 -17.21
CA THR A 91 -5.10 14.80 -16.80
C THR A 91 -5.20 13.52 -17.62
N MET A 92 -4.22 13.35 -18.51
CA MET A 92 -4.26 12.32 -19.53
C MET A 92 -2.86 11.82 -19.90
N LEU A 93 -2.75 10.52 -20.18
CA LEU A 93 -1.59 9.93 -20.82
C LEU A 93 -2.03 9.06 -21.99
N ARG A 94 -1.41 9.25 -23.17
CA ARG A 94 -1.48 8.32 -24.29
C ARG A 94 -0.12 7.70 -24.55
N ILE A 95 -0.05 6.37 -24.51
CA ILE A 95 1.17 5.60 -24.79
C ILE A 95 0.93 4.64 -25.94
N GLN A 96 1.91 4.56 -26.84
CA GLN A 96 1.96 3.52 -27.86
C GLN A 96 2.69 2.31 -27.29
N THR A 97 2.04 1.15 -27.29
CA THR A 97 2.65 -0.15 -27.03
C THR A 97 3.00 -0.86 -28.34
N TYR A 98 3.97 -1.76 -28.25
CA TYR A 98 4.47 -2.57 -29.35
C TYR A 98 4.40 -4.05 -28.96
N SER A 99 4.24 -4.93 -29.94
CA SER A 99 4.20 -6.38 -29.72
C SER A 99 5.58 -7.02 -29.55
N ASP A 100 6.64 -6.24 -29.78
CA ASP A 100 8.03 -6.66 -29.65
C ASP A 100 8.64 -6.19 -28.32
N ALA A 101 9.97 -6.29 -28.18
CA ALA A 101 10.68 -5.90 -26.98
C ALA A 101 10.86 -4.37 -26.83
N ARG A 102 10.27 -3.54 -27.70
CA ARG A 102 10.38 -2.08 -27.57
C ARG A 102 9.61 -1.59 -26.35
N LEU A 103 10.20 -0.61 -25.69
CA LEU A 103 9.55 0.09 -24.60
C LEU A 103 8.37 0.92 -25.15
N PRO A 104 7.25 1.02 -24.41
CA PRO A 104 6.18 1.92 -24.76
C PRO A 104 6.67 3.35 -24.92
N THR A 105 6.12 4.07 -25.89
CA THR A 105 6.50 5.46 -26.18
C THR A 105 5.33 6.40 -25.93
N ARG A 106 5.59 7.55 -25.30
CA ARG A 106 4.59 8.59 -25.07
C ARG A 106 4.14 9.20 -26.40
N ARG A 107 2.82 9.29 -26.61
CA ARG A 107 2.19 9.99 -27.73
C ARG A 107 1.66 11.36 -27.31
N GLN A 108 0.98 11.42 -26.16
CA GLN A 108 0.43 12.65 -25.60
C GLN A 108 0.46 12.58 -24.07
N GLN A 109 0.64 13.71 -23.39
CA GLN A 109 0.48 13.80 -21.94
C GLN A 109 -0.05 15.17 -21.52
N GLU A 110 -0.90 15.20 -20.50
CA GLU A 110 -1.45 16.40 -19.87
C GLU A 110 -1.45 16.19 -18.35
N ASN A 111 -0.85 17.12 -17.60
CA ASN A 111 -0.69 17.04 -16.15
C ASN A 111 0.05 15.78 -15.64
N ILE A 112 0.97 15.21 -16.43
CA ILE A 112 1.80 14.06 -16.03
C ILE A 112 3.26 14.50 -15.86
N TRP A 113 3.78 14.40 -14.63
CA TRP A 113 5.19 14.67 -14.33
C TRP A 113 6.08 13.49 -14.73
N ARG A 114 5.67 12.29 -14.33
CA ARG A 114 6.41 11.05 -14.59
C ARG A 114 5.44 9.91 -14.84
N TRP A 115 5.80 9.04 -15.76
CA TRP A 115 5.14 7.76 -15.96
C TRP A 115 6.18 6.68 -16.26
N TYR A 116 5.83 5.44 -15.97
CA TYR A 116 6.61 4.28 -16.40
C TYR A 116 5.70 3.06 -16.49
N THR A 117 6.15 2.08 -17.26
CA THR A 117 5.47 0.81 -17.44
C THR A 117 6.33 -0.33 -16.93
N LEU A 118 5.70 -1.34 -16.34
CA LEU A 118 6.36 -2.58 -15.95
C LEU A 118 5.60 -3.75 -16.56
N SER A 119 6.31 -4.71 -17.15
CA SER A 119 5.73 -5.98 -17.57
C SER A 119 6.31 -7.11 -16.75
N ASN A 120 5.45 -7.81 -16.02
CA ASN A 120 5.81 -9.01 -15.28
C ASN A 120 5.33 -10.22 -16.08
N ARG A 121 6.24 -11.13 -16.39
CA ARG A 121 5.95 -12.38 -17.10
C ARG A 121 6.43 -13.54 -16.25
N ILE A 122 5.50 -14.39 -15.84
CA ILE A 122 5.78 -15.61 -15.10
C ILE A 122 5.77 -16.77 -16.09
N ARG A 123 6.90 -17.44 -16.24
CA ARG A 123 7.03 -18.62 -17.10
C ARG A 123 7.06 -19.90 -16.28
N GLY A 124 6.27 -20.87 -16.71
CA GLY A 124 6.34 -22.25 -16.27
C GLY A 124 7.17 -23.05 -17.25
N ARG A 125 7.84 -24.09 -16.76
CA ARG A 125 8.43 -25.11 -17.60
C ARG A 125 7.72 -26.43 -17.30
N ASP A 126 7.17 -27.07 -18.32
CA ASP A 126 6.53 -28.37 -18.17
C ASP A 126 7.56 -29.51 -18.03
N ALA A 127 7.09 -30.73 -17.79
CA ALA A 127 7.95 -31.91 -17.66
C ALA A 127 8.74 -32.25 -18.95
N ASN A 128 8.28 -31.75 -20.10
CA ASN A 128 8.92 -31.94 -21.40
C ASN A 128 9.95 -30.84 -21.70
N GLY A 129 10.12 -29.86 -20.80
CA GLY A 129 11.02 -28.73 -20.98
C GLY A 129 10.42 -27.56 -21.77
N THR A 130 9.16 -27.61 -22.16
CA THR A 130 8.46 -26.53 -22.87
C THR A 130 8.17 -25.39 -21.91
N GLU A 131 8.55 -24.17 -22.29
CA GLU A 131 8.21 -22.97 -21.55
C GLU A 131 6.84 -22.43 -21.98
N THR A 132 5.98 -22.13 -21.00
CA THR A 132 4.68 -21.50 -21.22
C THR A 132 4.53 -20.28 -20.31
N ASP A 133 3.94 -19.21 -20.81
CA ASP A 133 3.62 -18.04 -20.00
C ASP A 133 2.42 -18.38 -19.10
N ILE A 134 2.65 -18.55 -17.79
CA ILE A 134 1.61 -18.83 -16.78
C ILE A 134 0.78 -17.57 -16.51
N ALA A 135 1.45 -16.42 -16.41
CA ALA A 135 0.81 -15.15 -16.14
C ALA A 135 1.59 -14.00 -16.77
N ILE A 136 0.86 -13.05 -17.34
CA ILE A 136 1.41 -11.81 -17.87
C ILE A 136 0.64 -10.67 -17.20
N GLN A 137 1.37 -9.74 -16.60
CA GLN A 137 0.82 -8.51 -16.05
C GLN A 137 1.53 -7.32 -16.65
N PHE A 138 0.78 -6.27 -16.95
CA PHE A 138 1.30 -5.00 -17.42
C PHE A 138 0.82 -3.90 -16.48
N PHE A 139 1.73 -3.05 -16.04
CA PHE A 139 1.46 -1.99 -15.08
C PHE A 139 1.74 -0.64 -15.73
N VAL A 140 0.86 0.33 -15.47
CA VAL A 140 1.07 1.73 -15.82
C VAL A 140 1.06 2.52 -14.52
N PHE A 141 2.18 3.18 -14.23
CA PHE A 141 2.34 4.05 -13.06
C PHE A 141 2.37 5.49 -13.53
N LEU A 142 1.53 6.33 -12.91
CA LEU A 142 1.39 7.75 -13.23
C LEU A 142 1.69 8.58 -11.98
N VAL A 143 2.44 9.67 -12.16
CA VAL A 143 2.60 10.74 -11.17
C VAL A 143 2.17 12.04 -11.82
N PHE A 144 1.23 12.74 -11.17
CA PHE A 144 0.65 13.98 -11.67
C PHE A 144 1.54 15.17 -11.30
N GLU A 145 1.67 16.13 -12.23
CA GLU A 145 2.41 17.36 -12.01
C GLU A 145 1.73 18.20 -10.92
N THR A 146 0.45 18.50 -11.14
CA THR A 146 -0.44 19.22 -10.23
C THR A 146 -1.43 18.24 -9.58
N PRO A 147 -1.71 18.38 -8.28
CA PRO A 147 -2.72 17.56 -7.63
C PRO A 147 -4.10 17.66 -8.30
N VAL A 148 -4.79 16.54 -8.46
CA VAL A 148 -6.16 16.49 -9.00
C VAL A 148 -7.12 15.80 -8.04
N ALA A 149 -8.38 16.24 -8.02
CA ALA A 149 -9.43 15.50 -7.37
C ALA A 149 -9.77 14.29 -8.26
N VAL A 150 -9.37 13.08 -7.83
CA VAL A 150 -9.62 11.86 -8.59
C VAL A 150 -11.05 11.37 -8.31
N GLY A 151 -11.95 11.52 -9.29
CA GLY A 151 -13.26 10.88 -9.27
C GLY A 151 -13.20 9.48 -9.88
N GLN A 152 -12.70 9.40 -11.11
CA GLN A 152 -12.59 8.15 -11.85
C GLN A 152 -11.32 8.14 -12.71
N VAL A 153 -10.67 6.98 -12.80
CA VAL A 153 -9.60 6.73 -13.78
C VAL A 153 -10.19 5.88 -14.91
N LEU A 154 -10.25 6.45 -16.10
CA LEU A 154 -10.75 5.83 -17.32
C LEU A 154 -9.57 5.30 -18.13
N VAL A 155 -9.65 4.03 -18.54
CA VAL A 155 -8.65 3.38 -19.36
C VAL A 155 -9.33 2.90 -20.63
N SER A 156 -8.81 3.30 -21.78
CA SER A 156 -9.39 2.99 -23.08
C SER A 156 -8.30 2.81 -24.13
N SER A 157 -8.67 2.25 -25.27
CA SER A 157 -7.81 2.15 -26.44
C SER A 157 -8.65 2.35 -27.70
N PRO A 158 -8.18 3.16 -28.67
CA PRO A 158 -8.89 3.38 -29.92
C PRO A 158 -8.69 2.24 -30.93
N ASP A 159 -7.63 1.46 -30.81
CA ASP A 159 -7.12 0.58 -31.86
C ASP A 159 -6.81 -0.86 -31.40
N MET A 160 -6.97 -1.17 -30.11
CA MET A 160 -6.84 -2.55 -29.62
C MET A 160 -7.88 -2.91 -28.55
N GLN A 161 -8.17 -4.22 -28.48
CA GLN A 161 -8.93 -4.77 -27.37
C GLN A 161 -8.02 -4.86 -26.13
N LEU A 162 -8.34 -4.06 -25.11
CA LEU A 162 -7.60 -4.08 -23.85
C LEU A 162 -7.84 -5.41 -23.10
N PRO A 163 -6.80 -6.00 -22.49
CA PRO A 163 -6.98 -7.02 -21.48
C PRO A 163 -7.85 -6.53 -20.31
N SER A 164 -8.33 -7.46 -19.48
CA SER A 164 -8.95 -7.09 -18.20
C SER A 164 -7.99 -6.21 -17.42
N HIS A 165 -8.47 -5.08 -16.90
CA HIS A 165 -7.65 -4.14 -16.15
C HIS A 165 -8.38 -3.64 -14.91
N GLU A 166 -7.60 -3.15 -13.95
CA GLU A 166 -8.07 -2.62 -12.68
C GLU A 166 -7.19 -1.43 -12.25
N VAL A 167 -7.81 -0.42 -11.66
CA VAL A 167 -7.11 0.69 -11.00
C VAL A 167 -6.78 0.23 -9.57
N LYS A 168 -5.51 -0.06 -9.30
CA LYS A 168 -5.08 -0.61 -8.00
C LYS A 168 -5.00 0.42 -6.90
N ASP A 169 -4.55 1.62 -7.26
CA ASP A 169 -4.49 2.75 -6.36
C ASP A 169 -4.60 4.04 -7.17
N SER A 170 -5.21 5.05 -6.57
CA SER A 170 -5.31 6.37 -7.14
C SER A 170 -5.46 7.40 -6.03
N GLY A 171 -4.70 8.48 -6.13
CA GLY A 171 -4.75 9.57 -5.19
C GLY A 171 -4.50 10.91 -5.88
N PRO A 172 -4.45 12.01 -5.11
CA PRO A 172 -4.35 13.33 -5.70
C PRO A 172 -3.12 13.55 -6.58
N ARG A 173 -2.06 12.72 -6.45
CA ARG A 173 -0.81 12.86 -7.20
C ARG A 173 -0.42 11.63 -8.00
N HIS A 174 -1.23 10.58 -8.03
CA HIS A 174 -0.83 9.33 -8.69
C HIS A 174 -2.01 8.48 -9.11
N ALA A 175 -1.75 7.57 -10.06
CA ALA A 175 -2.62 6.45 -10.38
C ALA A 175 -1.79 5.23 -10.80
N ILE A 176 -2.28 4.05 -10.43
CA ILE A 176 -1.65 2.76 -10.75
C ILE A 176 -2.71 1.89 -11.43
N ILE A 177 -2.44 1.52 -12.68
CA ILE A 177 -3.32 0.67 -13.48
C ILE A 177 -2.61 -0.66 -13.71
N VAL A 178 -3.34 -1.76 -13.55
CA VAL A 178 -2.84 -3.12 -13.79
C VAL A 178 -3.71 -3.81 -14.81
N PHE A 179 -3.08 -4.36 -15.84
CA PHE A 179 -3.68 -5.20 -16.85
C PHE A 179 -3.34 -6.67 -16.54
N ASN A 180 -4.37 -7.51 -16.49
CA ASN A 180 -4.29 -8.96 -16.36
C ASN A 180 -4.23 -9.58 -17.76
N GLY A 181 -3.02 -9.63 -18.32
CA GLY A 181 -2.74 -10.13 -19.65
C GLY A 181 -1.61 -9.35 -20.33
N GLY A 182 -1.15 -9.88 -21.47
CA GLY A 182 -0.26 -9.15 -22.37
C GLY A 182 -1.03 -8.02 -23.07
N VAL A 183 -0.43 -6.84 -23.16
CA VAL A 183 -0.98 -5.73 -23.94
C VAL A 183 -0.46 -5.86 -25.37
N SER A 184 -1.37 -5.90 -26.34
CA SER A 184 -1.04 -5.95 -27.77
C SER A 184 -0.41 -4.64 -28.26
N ALA A 185 0.09 -4.63 -29.49
CA ALA A 185 0.49 -3.39 -30.14
C ALA A 185 -0.74 -2.49 -30.35
N GLY A 186 -0.68 -1.24 -29.90
CA GLY A 186 -1.78 -0.28 -29.99
C GLY A 186 -1.53 0.94 -29.11
N GLU A 187 -2.53 1.80 -28.98
CA GLU A 187 -2.49 2.97 -28.12
C GLU A 187 -3.31 2.70 -26.85
N ILE A 188 -2.71 2.93 -25.68
CA ILE A 188 -3.44 3.01 -24.40
C ILE A 188 -3.64 4.47 -24.06
N GLU A 189 -4.88 4.82 -23.75
CA GLU A 189 -5.27 6.12 -23.24
C GLU A 189 -5.77 5.99 -21.79
N VAL A 190 -5.10 6.69 -20.87
CA VAL A 190 -5.52 6.83 -19.48
C VAL A 190 -5.96 8.26 -19.24
N ARG A 191 -7.21 8.47 -18.82
CA ARG A 191 -7.76 9.78 -18.45
C ARG A 191 -8.21 9.76 -16.99
N VAL A 192 -7.96 10.84 -16.27
CA VAL A 192 -8.47 11.04 -14.91
C VAL A 192 -9.59 12.07 -14.97
N ALA A 193 -10.80 11.64 -14.60
CA ALA A 193 -11.96 12.49 -14.51
C ALA A 193 -12.15 13.00 -13.07
N PRO A 194 -12.57 14.27 -12.90
CA PRO A 194 -12.99 14.78 -11.60
C PRO A 194 -14.23 14.03 -11.08
N PRO A 195 -14.50 14.07 -9.75
CA PRO A 195 -15.67 13.47 -9.13
C PRO A 195 -17.00 14.06 -9.61
#